data_AF-A0A5E3XHQ7-F1
#
_entry.id   AF-A0A5E3XHQ7-F1
#
_cell.length_a   1.000
_cell.length_b   1.000
_cell.length_c   1.000
_cell.angle_alpha   90.00
_cell.angle_beta   90.00
_cell.angle_gamma   90.00
#
_symmetry.space_group_name_H-M   'P 1'
#
loop_
_entity.id
_entity.type
_entity.pdbx_description
1 polymer ?
#
loop_
_entity_poly.entity_id
_entity_poly.type
_entity_poly.pdbx_seq_one_letter_code
_entity_poly.pdbx_strand_id
1 'polypeptide(L)'
;MLPSEDVDDFSLLLLDGPSSAIEQIRCLYLDHHGALLDPQDALVSKLSTLSSIFTPHLKAPQKPLFTSIHASKSETSARDVVHDRAITGRGHDDGLDAEFCRACIASGLPMLLIRMITNDNFLLQSEVWIVSVLNCLDGFVSLWLTQITYGPLTTSLILPDGFGLDLLGGLWRIWTDLWRNIDKLRKDDGPAQEGSGSRARACEALASLAIRVTDLWDEVAAQNKNRNHAEVLLVMDIAPVLLFAWTHAILGGIHDNQKLTRMPSVIHAQLQGAIARTERQKQTRDNKEPDPPPFGGIATTPWGGKIDPAIERIGAGRVVDAFRTAIESCAWMIDNRLQQHIRILEDLTAYSFACARPIREALWASTMTHALAVALRRQVRDGRVEPGDCSNHLSVCRATIDLLYTLCEGVERGVCHTTNGRDVMSIFELCYICGLNAMRLSGTGNHDLDVDTAYYIEKLVKATFRWQKFPLDRFDDGGAGVWTRNGDIQLMCIQMRGFAQEYWFLNMQRLLAPRDELRHLEWYHALVDGWSDLGLSVMVEIESEREKYDWRTARLCSWRECVFHKIPSTRVLAPCKGCKETRYCSAECQQKDWKGGHRKKCKFRLKD
;
A
#
# COMPACT_ATOMS: atom_id res chain seq x y z
N MET A 1 -44.09 22.35 2.90
CA MET A 1 -43.39 22.86 4.10
C MET A 1 -42.55 21.71 4.62
N LEU A 2 -41.25 21.71 4.33
CA LEU A 2 -40.31 20.85 5.06
C LEU A 2 -40.26 21.37 6.51
N PRO A 3 -40.14 20.49 7.52
CA PRO A 3 -39.94 20.95 8.89
C PRO A 3 -38.71 21.85 8.91
N SER A 4 -38.80 23.01 9.56
CA SER A 4 -37.61 23.81 9.83
C SER A 4 -36.65 22.93 10.61
N GLU A 5 -35.52 22.58 10.00
CA GLU A 5 -34.43 21.90 10.71
C GLU A 5 -34.02 22.81 11.86
N ASP A 6 -34.29 22.37 13.09
CA ASP A 6 -33.78 23.02 14.30
C ASP A 6 -32.27 23.02 14.17
N VAL A 7 -31.70 24.20 13.93
CA VAL A 7 -30.25 24.41 13.99
C VAL A 7 -29.84 24.02 15.41
N ASP A 8 -29.03 22.97 15.53
CA ASP A 8 -28.54 22.46 16.81
C ASP A 8 -27.96 23.62 17.63
N ASP A 9 -28.53 23.85 18.81
CA ASP A 9 -28.14 24.90 19.77
C ASP A 9 -26.62 24.89 20.03
N PHE A 10 -25.98 23.72 19.93
CA PHE A 10 -24.53 23.61 20.04
C PHE A 10 -23.75 24.23 18.88
N SER A 11 -24.27 24.18 17.66
CA SER A 11 -23.66 24.84 16.50
C SER A 11 -23.70 26.36 16.66
N LEU A 12 -24.78 26.91 17.24
CA LEU A 12 -24.87 28.32 17.57
C LEU A 12 -23.90 28.71 18.69
N LEU A 13 -23.77 27.89 19.73
CA LEU A 13 -22.78 28.11 20.80
C LEU A 13 -21.33 28.11 20.29
N LEU A 14 -21.01 27.28 19.30
CA LEU A 14 -19.69 27.29 18.67
C LEU A 14 -19.43 28.58 17.87
N LEU A 15 -20.48 29.21 17.33
CA LEU A 15 -20.39 30.51 16.65
C LEU A 15 -20.30 31.68 17.65
N ASP A 16 -21.02 31.60 18.77
CA ASP A 16 -21.03 32.65 19.80
C ASP A 16 -19.74 32.64 20.64
N GLY A 17 -19.10 31.49 20.79
CA GLY A 17 -17.84 31.36 21.50
C GLY A 17 -17.39 29.91 21.71
N PRO A 18 -16.35 29.43 20.99
CA PRO A 18 -15.88 28.04 21.11
C PRO A 18 -15.48 27.64 22.54
N SER A 19 -15.03 28.59 23.38
CA SER A 19 -14.70 28.30 24.77
C SER A 19 -15.91 27.88 25.61
N SER A 20 -17.07 28.51 25.42
CA SER A 20 -18.31 28.16 26.12
C SER A 20 -18.81 26.78 25.72
N ALA A 21 -18.74 26.47 24.42
CA ALA A 21 -19.08 25.15 23.89
C ALA A 21 -18.16 24.06 24.46
N ILE A 22 -16.86 24.31 24.56
CA ILE A 22 -15.89 23.37 25.14
C ILE A 22 -16.12 23.20 26.64
N GLU A 23 -16.42 24.26 27.38
CA GLU A 23 -16.74 24.14 28.81
C GLU A 23 -18.00 23.30 29.03
N GLN A 24 -19.01 23.44 28.17
CA GLN A 24 -20.21 22.60 28.22
C GLN A 24 -19.88 21.12 28.00
N ILE A 25 -19.01 20.79 27.02
CA ILE A 25 -18.50 19.42 26.84
C ILE A 25 -17.79 18.94 28.10
N ARG A 26 -16.98 19.80 28.74
CA ARG A 26 -16.27 19.44 29.97
C ARG A 26 -17.22 19.15 31.12
N CYS A 27 -18.21 20.02 31.37
CA CYS A 27 -19.21 19.81 32.42
C CYS A 27 -19.93 18.48 32.22
N LEU A 28 -20.46 18.26 31.01
CA LEU A 28 -21.11 17.01 30.66
C LEU A 28 -20.19 15.79 30.85
N TYR A 29 -18.91 15.86 30.47
CA TYR A 29 -17.98 14.75 30.70
C TYR A 29 -17.73 14.48 32.19
N LEU A 30 -17.60 15.53 33.00
CA LEU A 30 -17.39 15.40 34.44
C LEU A 30 -18.62 14.79 35.14
N ASP A 31 -19.83 15.14 34.72
CA ASP A 31 -21.08 14.63 35.28
C ASP A 31 -21.24 13.11 35.06
N HIS A 32 -20.72 12.59 33.95
CA HIS A 32 -20.80 11.17 33.63
C HIS A 32 -19.79 10.29 34.38
N HIS A 33 -18.75 10.86 34.99
CA HIS A 33 -17.72 10.14 35.74
C HIS A 33 -17.12 8.90 35.03
N GLY A 34 -17.09 8.88 33.69
CA GLY A 34 -16.60 7.75 32.90
C GLY A 34 -17.58 6.58 32.73
N ALA A 35 -18.87 6.78 32.99
CA ALA A 35 -19.94 5.84 32.68
C ALA A 35 -20.03 5.55 31.18
N LEU A 36 -20.64 4.42 30.82
CA LEU A 36 -20.97 4.10 29.42
C LEU A 36 -22.08 5.04 28.95
N LEU A 37 -21.85 5.71 27.83
CA LEU A 37 -22.76 6.70 27.27
C LEU A 37 -23.68 6.06 26.24
N ASP A 38 -24.95 6.46 26.27
CA ASP A 38 -25.88 6.13 25.19
C ASP A 38 -25.44 6.83 23.89
N PRO A 39 -25.54 6.22 22.70
CA PRO A 39 -25.23 6.89 21.44
C PRO A 39 -25.99 8.21 21.21
N GLN A 40 -27.14 8.40 21.85
CA GLN A 40 -27.97 9.61 21.81
C GLN A 40 -27.65 10.58 22.96
N ASP A 41 -26.67 10.28 23.80
CA ASP A 41 -26.27 11.15 24.89
C ASP A 41 -25.85 12.54 24.38
N ALA A 42 -26.21 13.59 25.13
CA ALA A 42 -25.94 14.96 24.75
C ALA A 42 -24.44 15.24 24.55
N LEU A 43 -23.56 14.59 25.33
CA LEU A 43 -22.12 14.71 25.16
C LEU A 43 -21.63 14.06 23.87
N VAL A 44 -22.17 12.88 23.51
CA VAL A 44 -21.86 12.18 22.25
C VAL A 44 -22.26 13.06 21.07
N SER A 45 -23.50 13.59 21.08
CA SER A 45 -24.00 14.48 20.01
C SER A 45 -23.12 15.70 19.82
N LYS A 46 -22.77 16.41 20.90
CA LYS A 46 -21.91 17.62 20.85
C LYS A 46 -20.50 17.29 20.33
N LEU A 47 -19.91 16.17 20.75
CA LEU A 47 -18.62 15.72 20.23
C LEU A 47 -18.69 15.30 18.77
N SER A 48 -19.79 14.69 18.32
CA SER A 48 -20.00 14.40 16.90
C SER A 48 -20.10 15.67 16.07
N THR A 49 -20.84 16.68 16.54
CA THR A 49 -20.90 18.01 15.90
C THR A 49 -19.49 18.64 15.82
N LEU A 50 -18.74 18.62 16.92
CA LEU A 50 -17.36 19.11 16.98
C LEU A 50 -16.41 18.34 16.05
N SER A 51 -16.53 17.01 15.99
CA SER A 51 -15.76 16.14 15.07
C SER A 51 -16.06 16.49 13.61
N SER A 52 -17.31 16.80 13.28
CA SER A 52 -17.69 17.16 11.92
C SER A 52 -17.00 18.45 11.46
N ILE A 53 -16.74 19.39 12.38
CA ILE A 53 -16.00 20.63 12.12
C ILE A 53 -14.53 20.34 11.80
N PHE A 54 -13.91 19.38 12.48
CA PHE A 54 -12.54 18.96 12.18
C PHE A 54 -12.43 18.15 10.87
N THR A 55 -13.50 17.46 10.45
CA THR A 55 -13.49 16.48 9.34
C THR A 55 -13.12 17.05 7.95
N PRO A 56 -13.54 18.25 7.51
CA PRO A 56 -13.08 18.84 6.25
C PRO A 56 -11.55 18.91 6.12
N HIS A 57 -10.85 19.25 7.20
CA HIS A 57 -9.38 19.24 7.26
C HIS A 57 -8.78 17.84 7.21
N LEU A 58 -9.57 16.81 7.53
CA LEU A 58 -9.17 15.41 7.42
C LEU A 58 -9.27 14.87 6.00
N LYS A 59 -10.21 15.39 5.20
CA LYS A 59 -10.52 14.87 3.85
C LYS A 59 -9.87 15.66 2.71
N ALA A 60 -9.50 16.93 2.93
CA ALA A 60 -8.82 17.71 1.91
C ALA A 60 -7.48 17.06 1.57
N PRO A 61 -7.23 16.63 0.30
CA PRO A 61 -5.92 16.17 -0.09
C PRO A 61 -4.96 17.35 0.13
N GLN A 62 -3.94 17.14 0.97
CA GLN A 62 -2.87 18.13 1.14
C GLN A 62 -2.17 18.28 -0.21
N LYS A 63 -2.68 19.14 -1.08
CA LYS A 63 -1.94 19.59 -2.25
C LYS A 63 -0.74 20.35 -1.70
N PRO A 64 0.50 19.98 -2.04
CA PRO A 64 1.64 20.83 -1.73
C PRO A 64 1.39 22.16 -2.43
N LEU A 65 1.13 23.22 -1.66
CA LEU A 65 0.73 24.54 -2.18
C LEU A 65 1.81 25.21 -3.06
N PHE A 66 2.96 24.56 -3.28
CA PHE A 66 4.16 25.16 -3.87
C PHE A 66 4.66 24.56 -5.19
N THR A 67 4.07 23.50 -5.75
CA THR A 67 4.54 22.96 -7.03
C THR A 67 4.15 23.79 -8.27
N SER A 68 3.37 24.88 -8.12
CA SER A 68 2.90 25.70 -9.25
C SER A 68 3.58 27.07 -9.40
N ILE A 69 4.46 27.51 -8.49
CA ILE A 69 4.97 28.90 -8.52
C ILE A 69 6.22 29.09 -9.41
N HIS A 70 6.89 28.02 -9.83
CA HIS A 70 8.12 28.13 -10.64
C HIS A 70 8.04 27.68 -12.10
N ALA A 71 6.86 27.42 -12.66
CA ALA A 71 6.71 27.01 -14.06
C ALA A 71 5.65 27.82 -14.81
N SER A 72 5.91 29.11 -15.06
CA SER A 72 5.66 29.80 -16.35
C SER A 72 5.72 31.32 -16.18
N LYS A 73 6.87 31.92 -16.50
CA LYS A 73 6.87 33.27 -17.08
C LYS A 73 6.48 33.11 -18.56
N SER A 74 5.19 33.13 -18.85
CA SER A 74 4.71 33.50 -20.18
C SER A 74 3.62 34.54 -20.00
N GLU A 75 3.97 35.79 -20.34
CA GLU A 75 3.02 36.87 -20.48
C GLU A 75 2.02 36.52 -21.59
N THR A 76 0.76 36.30 -21.23
CA THR A 76 -0.35 36.52 -22.16
C THR A 76 -1.67 36.71 -21.42
N SER A 77 -2.19 37.93 -21.56
CA SER A 77 -3.62 38.30 -21.52
C SER A 77 -4.41 38.05 -20.23
N ALA A 78 -4.26 38.97 -19.28
CA ALA A 78 -5.26 39.24 -18.26
C ALA A 78 -6.45 40.00 -18.89
N ARG A 79 -7.56 39.32 -19.23
CA ARG A 79 -8.86 39.98 -19.38
C ARG A 79 -10.14 39.13 -19.28
N ASP A 80 -10.09 37.81 -19.17
CA ASP A 80 -11.32 36.97 -19.23
C ASP A 80 -11.69 36.18 -17.95
N VAL A 81 -11.20 36.54 -16.76
CA VAL A 81 -11.52 35.83 -15.50
C VAL A 81 -12.47 36.61 -14.56
N VAL A 82 -13.06 37.71 -15.02
CA VAL A 82 -13.83 38.61 -14.12
C VAL A 82 -15.33 38.31 -14.04
N HIS A 83 -15.90 37.42 -14.85
CA HIS A 83 -17.37 37.28 -14.88
C HIS A 83 -18.03 36.11 -14.17
N ASP A 84 -17.29 35.21 -13.52
CA ASP A 84 -17.89 34.07 -12.79
C ASP A 84 -17.85 34.22 -11.25
N ARG A 85 -17.71 35.46 -10.76
CA ARG A 85 -17.53 35.79 -9.34
C ARG A 85 -18.78 36.34 -8.64
N ALA A 86 -19.94 36.29 -9.27
CA ALA A 86 -21.13 37.02 -8.83
C ALA A 86 -22.26 36.18 -8.20
N ILE A 87 -22.12 34.85 -8.04
CA ILE A 87 -23.21 34.01 -7.50
C ILE A 87 -22.85 33.26 -6.19
N THR A 88 -21.58 33.22 -5.76
CA THR A 88 -21.19 32.69 -4.43
C THR A 88 -20.70 33.81 -3.52
N GLY A 89 -21.63 34.63 -3.02
CA GLY A 89 -21.36 35.74 -2.10
C GLY A 89 -21.00 35.33 -0.66
N ARG A 90 -20.00 34.45 -0.48
CA ARG A 90 -19.21 34.33 0.76
C ARG A 90 -17.78 33.91 0.40
N GLY A 91 -16.85 34.87 0.42
CA GLY A 91 -15.41 34.61 0.41
C GLY A 91 -14.92 34.10 1.78
N HIS A 92 -15.54 33.02 2.29
CA HIS A 92 -15.13 32.30 3.49
C HIS A 92 -14.44 30.99 3.10
N ASP A 93 -13.35 31.11 2.33
CA ASP A 93 -12.50 29.96 2.00
C ASP A 93 -11.21 29.93 2.87
N ASP A 94 -11.09 30.87 3.82
CA ASP A 94 -9.97 30.97 4.74
C ASP A 94 -10.31 30.33 6.09
N GLY A 95 -10.16 29.00 6.18
CA GLY A 95 -9.83 28.27 7.41
C GLY A 95 -10.83 28.28 8.57
N LEU A 96 -10.90 27.16 9.29
CA LEU A 96 -11.19 27.25 10.72
C LEU A 96 -10.24 28.28 11.34
N ASP A 97 -10.80 29.39 11.83
CA ASP A 97 -10.06 30.56 12.25
C ASP A 97 -8.98 30.17 13.28
N ALA A 98 -7.79 30.79 13.19
CA ALA A 98 -6.77 30.66 14.24
C ALA A 98 -7.33 30.96 15.65
N GLU A 99 -8.43 31.72 15.72
CA GLU A 99 -9.23 31.95 16.90
C GLU A 99 -9.90 30.69 17.47
N PHE A 100 -10.46 29.81 16.63
CA PHE A 100 -11.00 28.53 17.06
C PHE A 100 -9.92 27.65 17.68
N CYS A 101 -8.73 27.59 17.07
CA CYS A 101 -7.58 26.89 17.64
C CYS A 101 -7.15 27.49 18.98
N ARG A 102 -7.07 28.83 19.08
CA ARG A 102 -6.76 29.53 20.34
C ARG A 102 -7.77 29.16 21.42
N ALA A 103 -9.07 29.14 21.09
CA ALA A 103 -10.12 28.78 22.02
C ALA A 103 -10.04 27.32 22.46
N CYS A 104 -9.72 26.40 21.54
CA CYS A 104 -9.48 24.99 21.87
C CYS A 104 -8.34 24.82 22.88
N ILE A 105 -7.23 25.53 22.70
CA ILE A 105 -6.07 25.50 23.61
C ILE A 105 -6.40 26.17 24.94
N ALA A 106 -6.95 27.38 24.91
CA ALA A 106 -7.30 28.14 26.09
C ALA A 106 -8.31 27.39 26.97
N SER A 107 -9.21 26.63 26.34
CA SER A 107 -10.20 25.79 27.01
C SER A 107 -9.69 24.37 27.29
N GLY A 108 -8.41 24.07 27.07
CA GLY A 108 -7.81 22.78 27.38
C GLY A 108 -8.45 21.58 26.67
N LEU A 109 -9.09 21.77 25.52
CA LEU A 109 -9.78 20.72 24.78
C LEU A 109 -8.86 19.52 24.46
N PRO A 110 -7.62 19.70 23.96
CA PRO A 110 -6.74 18.57 23.66
C PRO A 110 -6.45 17.69 24.88
N MET A 111 -6.25 18.32 26.05
CA MET A 111 -6.02 17.61 27.30
C MET A 111 -7.27 16.90 27.80
N LEU A 112 -8.45 17.49 27.59
CA LEU A 112 -9.73 16.84 27.86
C LEU A 112 -9.92 15.60 26.97
N LEU A 113 -9.65 15.70 25.67
CA LEU A 113 -9.71 14.58 24.73
C LEU A 113 -8.71 13.47 25.10
N ILE A 114 -7.49 13.83 25.48
CA ILE A 114 -6.52 12.86 26.01
C ILE A 114 -7.07 12.15 27.24
N ARG A 115 -7.67 12.88 28.19
CA ARG A 115 -8.28 12.31 29.40
C ARG A 115 -9.47 11.41 29.09
N MET A 116 -10.23 11.70 28.03
CA MET A 116 -11.31 10.83 27.55
C MET A 116 -10.76 9.52 26.99
N ILE A 117 -9.67 9.59 26.21
CA ILE A 117 -9.05 8.41 25.58
C ILE A 117 -8.35 7.52 26.62
N THR A 118 -7.70 8.10 27.62
CA THR A 118 -7.02 7.35 28.70
C THR A 118 -7.98 6.78 29.74
N ASN A 119 -9.29 7.02 29.62
CA ASN A 119 -10.28 6.38 30.47
C ASN A 119 -10.36 4.87 30.17
N ASP A 120 -10.35 4.02 31.20
CA ASP A 120 -10.41 2.56 31.04
C ASP A 120 -11.68 2.06 30.32
N ASN A 121 -12.76 2.85 30.34
CA ASN A 121 -14.00 2.55 29.66
C ASN A 121 -14.06 3.10 28.24
N PHE A 122 -13.06 3.88 27.78
CA PHE A 122 -13.09 4.52 26.45
C PHE A 122 -13.39 3.54 25.32
N LEU A 123 -12.69 2.41 25.28
CA LEU A 123 -12.87 1.37 24.26
C LEU A 123 -14.14 0.51 24.46
N LEU A 124 -14.88 0.71 25.54
CA LEU A 124 -16.19 0.10 25.78
C LEU A 124 -17.34 1.00 25.31
N GLN A 125 -17.08 2.27 25.02
CA GLN A 125 -18.08 3.23 24.56
C GLN A 125 -18.62 2.90 23.16
N SER A 126 -19.70 3.56 22.75
CA SER A 126 -20.25 3.44 21.40
C SER A 126 -19.21 3.79 20.31
N GLU A 127 -19.32 3.20 19.12
CA GLU A 127 -18.40 3.53 18.01
C GLU A 127 -18.46 5.02 17.66
N VAL A 128 -19.65 5.62 17.69
CA VAL A 128 -19.86 7.06 17.44
C VAL A 128 -19.05 7.92 18.41
N TRP A 129 -19.05 7.56 19.70
CA TRP A 129 -18.23 8.23 20.72
C TRP A 129 -16.74 8.12 20.38
N ILE A 130 -16.26 6.89 20.18
CA ILE A 130 -14.84 6.62 19.95
C ILE A 130 -14.35 7.39 18.72
N VAL A 131 -15.08 7.30 17.61
CA VAL A 131 -14.78 8.00 16.36
C VAL A 131 -14.78 9.51 16.56
N SER A 132 -15.78 10.07 17.26
CA SER A 132 -15.88 11.51 17.47
C SER A 132 -14.70 12.05 18.28
N VAL A 133 -14.36 11.40 19.40
CA VAL A 133 -13.23 11.81 20.25
C VAL A 133 -11.90 11.71 19.49
N LEU A 134 -11.67 10.60 18.78
CA LEU A 134 -10.44 10.39 18.01
C LEU A 134 -10.32 11.40 16.85
N ASN A 135 -11.41 11.70 16.14
CA ASN A 135 -11.41 12.66 15.05
C ASN A 135 -11.21 14.10 15.54
N CYS A 136 -11.77 14.48 16.70
CA CYS A 136 -11.48 15.79 17.31
C CYS A 136 -9.99 15.93 17.61
N LEU A 137 -9.38 14.90 18.20
CA LEU A 137 -7.95 14.92 18.51
C LEU A 137 -7.09 14.87 17.24
N ASP A 138 -7.45 14.04 16.24
CA ASP A 138 -6.79 13.98 14.94
C ASP A 138 -6.83 15.35 14.25
N GLY A 139 -8.00 16.00 14.24
CA GLY A 139 -8.20 17.34 13.72
C GLY A 139 -7.33 18.38 14.41
N PHE A 140 -7.25 18.37 15.73
CA PHE A 140 -6.38 19.27 16.48
C PHE A 140 -4.89 19.04 16.15
N VAL A 141 -4.44 17.78 16.17
CA VAL A 141 -3.06 17.41 15.81
C VAL A 141 -2.76 17.82 14.36
N SER A 142 -3.74 17.78 13.47
CA SER A 142 -3.62 18.24 12.07
C SER A 142 -3.28 19.70 11.99
N LEU A 143 -4.07 20.53 12.69
CA LEU A 143 -3.91 21.97 12.67
C LEU A 143 -2.56 22.35 13.27
N TRP A 144 -2.15 21.67 14.34
CA TRP A 144 -0.83 21.87 14.91
C TRP A 144 0.30 21.47 13.96
N LEU A 145 0.23 20.28 13.34
CA LEU A 145 1.21 19.84 12.34
C LEU A 145 1.33 20.84 11.19
N THR A 146 0.21 21.28 10.62
CA THR A 146 0.19 22.30 9.56
C THR A 146 0.88 23.59 10.00
N GLN A 147 0.70 24.03 11.26
CA GLN A 147 1.38 25.21 11.78
C GLN A 147 2.89 25.02 11.92
N ILE A 148 3.33 23.85 12.40
CA ILE A 148 4.77 23.56 12.54
C ILE A 148 5.43 23.49 11.15
N THR A 149 4.84 22.75 10.21
CA THR A 149 5.43 22.53 8.88
C THR A 149 5.45 23.79 8.02
N TYR A 150 4.39 24.62 8.07
CA TYR A 150 4.22 25.74 7.14
C TYR A 150 4.39 27.14 7.75
N GLY A 151 4.67 27.27 9.05
CA GLY A 151 4.68 28.58 9.72
C GLY A 151 6.01 29.35 9.67
N PRO A 152 6.00 30.63 9.22
CA PRO A 152 7.00 31.65 9.59
C PRO A 152 6.39 32.91 10.29
N LEU A 153 6.75 33.07 11.58
CA LEU A 153 7.07 34.26 12.41
C LEU A 153 6.11 35.41 12.82
N THR A 154 4.92 35.70 12.27
CA THR A 154 4.23 36.98 12.66
C THR A 154 2.83 36.91 13.27
N THR A 155 2.11 35.79 13.15
CA THR A 155 0.84 35.58 13.88
C THR A 155 0.74 34.15 14.39
N SER A 156 1.88 33.59 14.82
CA SER A 156 1.94 32.26 15.37
C SER A 156 0.92 32.10 16.49
N LEU A 157 0.15 31.03 16.40
CA LEU A 157 -0.41 30.39 17.58
C LEU A 157 0.79 29.97 18.42
N ILE A 158 1.30 30.88 19.26
CA ILE A 158 2.29 30.52 20.26
C ILE A 158 1.53 29.59 21.19
N LEU A 159 1.73 28.28 21.01
CA LEU A 159 1.33 27.35 22.04
C LEU A 159 1.96 27.87 23.32
N PRO A 160 1.18 28.05 24.41
CA PRO A 160 1.72 28.49 25.67
C PRO A 160 2.97 27.67 26.01
N ASP A 161 4.01 28.31 26.53
CA ASP A 161 5.25 27.62 26.90
C ASP A 161 4.92 26.40 27.77
N GLY A 162 5.43 25.24 27.36
CA GLY A 162 5.15 23.95 28.03
C GLY A 162 3.94 23.18 27.49
N PHE A 163 2.93 23.83 26.89
CA PHE A 163 1.72 23.15 26.39
C PHE A 163 2.05 22.08 25.34
N GLY A 164 2.99 22.38 24.43
CA GLY A 164 3.42 21.40 23.43
C GLY A 164 4.06 20.16 24.06
N LEU A 165 4.86 20.33 25.12
CA LEU A 165 5.47 19.21 25.84
C LEU A 165 4.43 18.40 26.63
N ASP A 166 3.48 19.08 27.27
CA ASP A 166 2.39 18.43 27.99
C ASP A 166 1.49 17.63 27.04
N LEU A 167 1.18 18.20 25.87
CA LEU A 167 0.39 17.53 24.84
C LEU A 167 1.13 16.31 24.28
N LEU A 168 2.43 16.43 23.96
CA LEU A 168 3.24 15.28 23.52
C LEU A 168 3.34 14.20 24.61
N GLY A 169 3.49 14.60 25.88
CA GLY A 169 3.49 13.67 27.03
C GLY A 169 2.13 13.00 27.23
N GLY A 170 1.03 13.70 26.97
CA GLY A 170 -0.33 13.15 26.99
C GLY A 170 -0.58 12.18 25.82
N LEU A 171 -0.18 12.55 24.61
CA LEU A 171 -0.25 11.72 23.41
C LEU A 171 0.57 10.43 23.59
N TRP A 172 1.72 10.49 24.27
CA TRP A 172 2.49 9.30 24.61
C TRP A 172 1.71 8.30 25.47
N ARG A 173 1.08 8.79 26.54
CA ARG A 173 0.33 7.95 27.49
C ARG A 173 -0.85 7.25 26.82
N ILE A 174 -1.53 7.93 25.88
CA ILE A 174 -2.61 7.35 25.08
C ILE A 174 -2.20 6.00 24.50
N TRP A 175 -1.03 5.89 23.87
CA TRP A 175 -0.66 4.66 23.18
C TRP A 175 -0.44 3.49 24.13
N THR A 176 0.15 3.76 25.30
CA THR A 176 0.34 2.74 26.33
C THR A 176 -1.00 2.25 26.89
N ASP A 177 -1.91 3.16 27.20
CA ASP A 177 -3.21 2.82 27.80
C ASP A 177 -4.17 2.19 26.79
N LEU A 178 -4.18 2.68 25.54
CA LEU A 178 -4.90 2.05 24.44
C LEU A 178 -4.38 0.66 24.16
N TRP A 179 -3.05 0.47 24.09
CA TRP A 179 -2.48 -0.85 23.87
C TRP A 179 -2.85 -1.82 24.99
N ARG A 180 -2.79 -1.40 26.26
CA ARG A 180 -3.22 -2.22 27.40
C ARG A 180 -4.66 -2.71 27.24
N ASN A 181 -5.54 -1.82 26.77
CA ASN A 181 -6.98 -2.06 26.69
C ASN A 181 -7.50 -2.49 25.30
N ILE A 182 -6.64 -2.66 24.28
CA ILE A 182 -7.06 -2.77 22.87
C ILE A 182 -8.01 -3.95 22.57
N ASP A 183 -7.94 -5.05 23.34
CA ASP A 183 -8.87 -6.18 23.20
C ASP A 183 -10.33 -5.79 23.43
N LYS A 184 -10.59 -4.75 24.21
CA LYS A 184 -11.95 -4.22 24.42
C LYS A 184 -12.55 -3.72 23.12
N LEU A 185 -11.73 -3.32 22.14
CA LEU A 185 -12.20 -2.94 20.81
C LEU A 185 -12.64 -4.15 19.96
N ARG A 186 -12.19 -5.37 20.32
CA ARG A 186 -12.49 -6.63 19.61
C ARG A 186 -13.75 -7.33 20.10
N LYS A 187 -14.21 -7.05 21.33
CA LYS A 187 -15.33 -7.76 21.95
C LYS A 187 -16.67 -7.47 21.29
N ASP A 188 -16.95 -8.19 20.22
CA ASP A 188 -18.31 -8.57 19.84
C ASP A 188 -18.66 -9.84 20.64
N ASP A 189 -19.02 -9.69 21.92
CA ASP A 189 -19.40 -10.81 22.80
C ASP A 189 -20.79 -11.42 22.43
N GLY A 190 -21.28 -11.19 21.20
CA GLY A 190 -22.52 -11.75 20.67
C GLY A 190 -22.26 -12.80 19.59
N PRO A 191 -23.07 -13.88 19.50
CA PRO A 191 -23.00 -14.81 18.36
C PRO A 191 -23.20 -13.98 17.09
N ALA A 192 -22.21 -14.04 16.19
CA ALA A 192 -22.11 -13.30 14.94
C ALA A 192 -23.49 -13.10 14.28
N GLN A 193 -24.18 -12.03 14.64
CA GLN A 193 -25.23 -11.51 13.80
C GLN A 193 -24.46 -10.79 12.70
N GLU A 194 -24.57 -11.32 11.48
CA GLU A 194 -23.86 -10.90 10.25
C GLU A 194 -24.09 -9.43 9.82
N GLY A 195 -24.48 -8.54 10.75
CA GLY A 195 -24.66 -7.12 10.54
C GLY A 195 -24.24 -6.22 11.70
N SER A 196 -23.71 -6.75 12.82
CA SER A 196 -23.05 -5.87 13.82
C SER A 196 -21.74 -5.39 13.21
N GLY A 197 -21.78 -4.22 12.61
CA GLY A 197 -20.64 -3.60 11.93
C GLY A 197 -19.42 -3.68 12.83
N SER A 198 -18.38 -4.35 12.31
CA SER A 198 -17.03 -4.30 12.87
C SER A 198 -16.75 -2.84 13.25
N ARG A 199 -16.11 -2.62 14.40
CA ARG A 199 -15.61 -1.31 14.87
C ARG A 199 -14.51 -0.73 13.96
N ALA A 200 -14.64 -0.94 12.66
CA ALA A 200 -13.72 -0.58 11.60
C ALA A 200 -13.56 0.94 11.51
N ARG A 201 -14.62 1.72 11.78
CA ARG A 201 -14.52 3.19 11.76
C ARG A 201 -13.75 3.70 12.98
N ALA A 202 -13.94 3.09 14.15
CA ALA A 202 -13.10 3.38 15.31
C ALA A 202 -11.62 3.03 15.05
N CYS A 203 -11.35 1.85 14.47
CA CYS A 203 -10.01 1.44 14.05
C CYS A 203 -9.41 2.37 12.97
N GLU A 204 -10.21 2.81 12.00
CA GLU A 204 -9.80 3.78 10.98
C GLU A 204 -9.40 5.13 11.60
N ALA A 205 -10.23 5.67 12.50
CA ALA A 205 -9.95 6.91 13.21
C ALA A 205 -8.69 6.79 14.07
N LEU A 206 -8.50 5.64 14.72
CA LEU A 206 -7.33 5.35 15.55
C LEU A 206 -6.05 5.27 14.71
N ALA A 207 -6.08 4.57 13.58
CA ALA A 207 -4.96 4.48 12.65
C ALA A 207 -4.62 5.87 12.05
N SER A 208 -5.63 6.67 11.71
CA SER A 208 -5.45 8.05 11.25
C SER A 208 -4.71 8.89 12.29
N LEU A 209 -5.18 8.87 13.54
CA LEU A 209 -4.55 9.62 14.64
C LEU A 209 -3.10 9.18 14.86
N ALA A 210 -2.83 7.87 14.85
CA ALA A 210 -1.49 7.32 15.03
C ALA A 210 -0.51 7.77 13.94
N ILE A 211 -0.94 7.77 12.67
CA ILE A 211 -0.14 8.28 11.55
C ILE A 211 0.15 9.76 11.76
N ARG A 212 -0.85 10.56 12.12
CA ARG A 212 -0.69 12.00 12.25
C ARG A 212 0.17 12.42 13.44
N VAL A 213 0.05 11.71 14.56
CA VAL A 213 0.94 11.92 15.70
C VAL A 213 2.38 11.57 15.34
N THR A 214 2.60 10.57 14.49
CA THR A 214 3.94 10.26 13.97
C THR A 214 4.46 11.39 13.09
N ASP A 215 3.65 11.93 12.18
CA ASP A 215 4.05 13.06 11.33
C ASP A 215 4.37 14.32 12.16
N LEU A 216 3.55 14.61 13.16
CA LEU A 216 3.79 15.69 14.12
C LEU A 216 5.14 15.52 14.82
N TRP A 217 5.44 14.29 15.24
CA TRP A 217 6.70 13.99 15.88
C TRP A 217 7.90 14.20 14.97
N ASP A 218 7.83 13.70 13.74
CA ASP A 218 8.92 13.82 12.76
C ASP A 218 9.24 15.30 12.48
N GLU A 219 8.21 16.14 12.35
CA GLU A 219 8.38 17.57 12.15
C GLU A 219 8.96 18.26 13.41
N VAL A 220 8.45 17.96 14.61
CA VAL A 220 9.00 18.49 15.87
C VAL A 220 10.48 18.10 16.04
N ALA A 221 10.82 16.86 15.69
CA ALA A 221 12.19 16.35 15.74
C ALA A 221 13.09 17.03 14.71
N ALA A 222 12.58 17.34 13.52
CA ALA A 222 13.32 18.07 12.48
C ALA A 222 13.65 19.50 12.92
N GLN A 223 12.77 20.16 13.66
CA GLN A 223 12.97 21.53 14.15
C GLN A 223 13.85 21.62 15.40
N ASN A 224 13.85 20.59 16.25
CA ASN A 224 14.62 20.60 17.48
C ASN A 224 16.09 20.23 17.22
N LYS A 225 16.99 21.21 17.32
CA LYS A 225 18.45 21.00 17.17
C LYS A 225 19.03 20.02 18.20
N ASN A 226 18.34 19.82 19.33
CA ASN A 226 18.77 18.91 20.39
C ASN A 226 18.20 17.49 20.16
N ARG A 227 18.78 16.77 19.19
CA ARG A 227 18.33 15.43 18.73
C ARG A 227 18.24 14.35 19.81
N ASN A 228 18.96 14.52 20.93
CA ASN A 228 19.09 13.48 21.96
C ASN A 228 17.78 13.17 22.71
N HIS A 229 16.84 14.10 22.82
CA HIS A 229 15.53 13.83 23.46
C HIS A 229 14.50 13.23 22.48
N ALA A 230 14.62 13.52 21.18
CA ALA A 230 13.70 13.03 20.16
C ALA A 230 13.92 11.54 19.82
N GLU A 231 15.15 11.03 19.96
CA GLU A 231 15.49 9.63 19.65
C GLU A 231 15.03 8.61 20.71
N VAL A 232 14.86 9.03 21.97
CA VAL A 232 14.75 8.10 23.12
C VAL A 232 13.31 7.71 23.46
N LEU A 233 12.32 8.56 23.20
CA LEU A 233 11.04 8.40 23.92
C LEU A 233 9.85 7.80 23.17
N LEU A 234 9.70 7.83 21.84
CA LEU A 234 8.31 7.83 21.35
C LEU A 234 7.89 6.99 20.13
N VAL A 235 8.80 6.26 19.49
CA VAL A 235 8.46 5.58 18.23
C VAL A 235 7.96 4.15 18.42
N MET A 236 8.16 3.54 19.59
CA MET A 236 7.96 2.09 19.74
C MET A 236 6.57 1.64 20.19
N ASP A 237 5.79 2.49 20.86
CA ASP A 237 4.45 2.09 21.38
C ASP A 237 3.30 2.41 20.42
N ILE A 238 3.55 3.20 19.38
CA ILE A 238 2.55 3.49 18.34
C ILE A 238 2.41 2.30 17.39
N ALA A 239 3.52 1.63 17.04
CA ALA A 239 3.52 0.56 16.04
C ALA A 239 2.51 -0.58 16.34
N PRO A 240 2.42 -1.13 17.58
CA PRO A 240 1.43 -2.13 17.93
C PRO A 240 -0.02 -1.66 17.73
N VAL A 241 -0.34 -0.44 18.19
CA VAL A 241 -1.67 0.15 18.08
C VAL A 241 -2.02 0.42 16.61
N LEU A 242 -1.08 0.97 15.85
CA LEU A 242 -1.25 1.26 14.42
C LEU A 242 -1.44 -0.02 13.61
N LEU A 243 -0.65 -1.07 13.86
CA LEU A 243 -0.80 -2.37 13.20
C LEU A 243 -2.18 -2.97 13.50
N PHE A 244 -2.59 -2.99 14.77
CA PHE A 244 -3.91 -3.47 15.19
C PHE A 244 -5.03 -2.70 14.48
N ALA A 245 -5.01 -1.38 14.60
CA ALA A 245 -6.05 -0.50 14.07
C ALA A 245 -6.15 -0.62 12.55
N TRP A 246 -5.01 -0.62 11.84
CA TRP A 246 -5.00 -0.80 10.40
C TRP A 246 -5.52 -2.19 9.98
N THR A 247 -5.06 -3.27 10.62
CA THR A 247 -5.50 -4.63 10.28
C THR A 247 -7.02 -4.77 10.42
N HIS A 248 -7.58 -4.27 11.52
CA HIS A 248 -9.03 -4.34 11.74
C HIS A 248 -9.83 -3.39 10.84
N ALA A 249 -9.30 -2.20 10.50
CA ALA A 249 -9.94 -1.29 9.56
C ALA A 249 -10.03 -1.89 8.15
N ILE A 250 -8.92 -2.43 7.63
CA ILE A 250 -8.87 -3.06 6.31
C ILE A 250 -9.81 -4.28 6.24
N LEU A 251 -9.75 -5.17 7.24
CA LEU A 251 -10.63 -6.34 7.28
C LEU A 251 -12.12 -5.97 7.47
N GLY A 252 -12.40 -4.78 8.03
CA GLY A 252 -13.74 -4.22 8.13
C GLY A 252 -14.24 -3.53 6.86
N GLY A 253 -13.51 -3.62 5.73
CA GLY A 253 -13.93 -3.07 4.44
C GLY A 253 -13.59 -1.60 4.21
N ILE A 254 -12.74 -1.00 5.06
CA ILE A 254 -12.31 0.39 4.88
C ILE A 254 -11.18 0.44 3.83
N HIS A 255 -11.54 0.73 2.58
CA HIS A 255 -10.60 0.76 1.45
C HIS A 255 -10.41 2.15 0.83
N ASP A 256 -11.26 3.12 1.17
CA ASP A 256 -11.31 4.46 0.56
C ASP A 256 -10.52 5.52 1.34
N ASN A 257 -10.12 5.24 2.59
CA ASN A 257 -9.37 6.19 3.40
C ASN A 257 -7.91 6.32 2.94
N GLN A 258 -7.60 7.44 2.29
CA GLN A 258 -6.25 7.75 1.79
C GLN A 258 -5.19 7.91 2.89
N LYS A 259 -5.57 8.17 4.15
CA LYS A 259 -4.59 8.26 5.23
C LYS A 259 -4.01 6.90 5.56
N LEU A 260 -4.82 5.84 5.48
CA LEU A 260 -4.37 4.46 5.73
C LEU A 260 -3.26 4.03 4.76
N THR A 261 -3.11 4.70 3.60
CA THR A 261 -2.02 4.40 2.67
C THR A 261 -0.64 4.69 3.24
N ARG A 262 -0.55 5.58 4.24
CA ARG A 262 0.72 5.96 4.88
C ARG A 262 1.12 5.04 6.02
N MET A 263 0.23 4.14 6.47
CA MET A 263 0.55 3.23 7.56
C MET A 263 1.87 2.50 7.29
N PRO A 264 2.10 1.92 6.10
CA PRO A 264 3.36 1.23 5.85
C PRO A 264 4.59 2.10 5.91
N SER A 265 4.58 3.29 5.31
CA SER A 265 5.72 4.19 5.46
C SER A 265 6.06 4.46 6.91
N VAL A 266 5.04 4.61 7.78
CA VAL A 266 5.23 4.79 9.20
C VAL A 266 5.83 3.53 9.82
N ILE A 267 5.15 2.37 9.75
CA ILE A 267 5.63 1.13 10.37
C ILE A 267 7.04 0.76 9.89
N HIS A 268 7.32 0.89 8.58
CA HIS A 268 8.63 0.61 8.02
C HIS A 268 9.70 1.58 8.55
N ALA A 269 9.44 2.89 8.58
CA ALA A 269 10.38 3.86 9.14
C ALA A 269 10.69 3.57 10.62
N GLN A 270 9.66 3.22 11.40
CA GLN A 270 9.81 2.84 12.80
C GLN A 270 10.65 1.57 12.96
N LEU A 271 10.44 0.59 12.07
CA LEU A 271 11.18 -0.66 12.06
C LEU A 271 12.65 -0.44 11.70
N GLN A 272 12.92 0.26 10.60
CA GLN A 272 14.28 0.55 10.14
C GLN A 272 15.04 1.38 11.17
N GLY A 273 14.39 2.36 11.82
CA GLY A 273 14.98 3.10 12.93
C GLY A 273 15.33 2.23 14.14
N ALA A 274 14.56 1.19 14.43
CA ALA A 274 14.87 0.24 15.50
C ALA A 274 16.03 -0.70 15.14
N ILE A 275 16.08 -1.18 13.89
CA ILE A 275 17.19 -1.99 13.36
C ILE A 275 18.48 -1.18 13.43
N ALA A 276 18.50 0.03 12.87
CA ALA A 276 19.68 0.89 12.86
C ALA A 276 20.19 1.22 14.29
N ARG A 277 19.29 1.43 15.26
CA ARG A 277 19.68 1.62 16.67
C ARG A 277 20.34 0.37 17.27
N THR A 278 19.79 -0.80 16.97
CA THR A 278 20.34 -2.08 17.45
C THR A 278 21.73 -2.31 16.85
N GLU A 279 21.93 -2.00 15.58
CA GLU A 279 23.22 -2.10 14.90
C GLU A 279 24.25 -1.11 15.47
N ARG A 280 23.86 0.15 15.71
CA ARG A 280 24.73 1.12 16.38
C ARG A 280 25.12 0.67 17.79
N GLN A 281 24.18 0.12 18.56
CA GLN A 281 24.47 -0.42 19.89
C GLN A 281 25.46 -1.59 19.83
N LYS A 282 25.34 -2.47 18.83
CA LYS A 282 26.32 -3.53 18.56
C LYS A 282 27.69 -2.94 18.23
N GLN A 283 27.77 -1.99 17.30
CA GLN A 283 29.04 -1.32 16.95
C GLN A 283 29.70 -0.62 18.14
N THR A 284 28.94 0.03 19.01
CA THR A 284 29.50 0.64 20.24
C THR A 284 29.99 -0.39 21.26
N ARG A 285 29.41 -1.59 21.25
CA ARG A 285 29.87 -2.71 22.07
C ARG A 285 31.13 -3.34 21.50
N ASP A 286 31.24 -3.50 20.18
CA ASP A 286 32.39 -4.13 19.51
C ASP A 286 33.68 -3.29 19.60
N ASN A 287 33.56 -1.99 19.89
CA ASN A 287 34.70 -1.14 20.28
C ASN A 287 35.22 -1.42 21.71
N LYS A 288 34.55 -2.30 22.46
CA LYS A 288 35.06 -2.95 23.67
C LYS A 288 35.30 -4.42 23.29
N GLU A 289 36.44 -5.00 23.71
CA GLU A 289 36.80 -6.40 23.38
C GLU A 289 35.57 -7.33 23.55
N PRO A 290 35.17 -8.05 22.48
CA PRO A 290 33.94 -8.80 22.50
C PRO A 290 34.11 -10.07 23.34
N ASP A 291 33.36 -10.15 24.45
CA ASP A 291 33.09 -11.45 25.05
C ASP A 291 32.35 -12.31 24.00
N PRO A 292 32.78 -13.55 23.73
CA PRO A 292 32.14 -14.41 22.75
C PRO A 292 30.67 -14.58 23.12
N PRO A 293 29.73 -14.37 22.17
CA PRO A 293 28.31 -14.52 22.46
C PRO A 293 28.04 -15.96 22.90
N PRO A 294 27.23 -16.18 23.94
CA PRO A 294 26.79 -17.52 24.30
C PRO A 294 26.09 -18.14 23.08
N PHE A 295 26.63 -19.27 22.61
CA PHE A 295 26.16 -19.97 21.42
C PHE A 295 24.64 -20.19 21.45
N GLY A 296 23.95 -19.70 20.42
CA GLY A 296 22.56 -20.10 20.10
C GLY A 296 21.45 -19.10 20.43
N GLY A 297 21.74 -17.95 21.06
CA GLY A 297 20.71 -16.93 21.29
C GLY A 297 20.43 -16.09 20.04
N ILE A 298 19.27 -16.23 19.42
CA ILE A 298 18.78 -15.26 18.43
C ILE A 298 18.66 -13.92 19.18
N ALA A 299 19.48 -12.94 18.82
CA ALA A 299 19.42 -11.62 19.43
C ALA A 299 18.04 -11.01 19.16
N THR A 300 17.15 -11.03 20.17
CA THR A 300 15.85 -10.40 20.08
C THR A 300 16.07 -8.90 19.88
N THR A 301 15.69 -8.38 18.72
CA THR A 301 15.70 -6.94 18.51
C THR A 301 14.75 -6.30 19.53
N PRO A 302 15.04 -5.10 20.06
CA PRO A 302 14.13 -4.40 20.98
C PRO A 302 12.70 -4.28 20.45
N TRP A 303 12.56 -4.29 19.12
CA TRP A 303 11.29 -4.23 18.42
C TRP A 303 10.46 -5.51 18.50
N GLY A 304 11.10 -6.68 18.50
CA GLY A 304 10.42 -7.97 18.70
C GLY A 304 9.58 -7.98 19.98
N GLY A 305 10.07 -7.37 21.06
CA GLY A 305 9.35 -7.28 22.33
C GLY A 305 8.01 -6.54 22.31
N LYS A 306 7.68 -5.79 21.24
CA LYS A 306 6.39 -5.05 21.13
C LYS A 306 5.54 -5.51 19.95
N ILE A 307 6.15 -5.73 18.79
CA ILE A 307 5.42 -6.19 17.60
C ILE A 307 5.09 -7.68 17.67
N ASP A 308 5.93 -8.52 18.28
CA ASP A 308 5.60 -9.94 18.43
C ASP A 308 4.33 -10.13 19.28
N PRO A 309 4.18 -9.49 20.48
CA PRO A 309 2.92 -9.51 21.22
C PRO A 309 1.74 -8.91 20.44
N ALA A 310 2.00 -7.93 19.59
CA ALA A 310 0.94 -7.33 18.79
C ALA A 310 0.40 -8.30 17.75
N ILE A 311 1.29 -8.98 17.02
CA ILE A 311 0.94 -10.00 16.04
C ILE A 311 0.29 -11.21 16.71
N GLU A 312 0.78 -11.62 17.88
CA GLU A 312 0.14 -12.68 18.68
C GLU A 312 -1.29 -12.31 19.05
N ARG A 313 -1.51 -11.08 19.52
CA ARG A 313 -2.83 -10.58 19.95
C ARG A 313 -3.81 -10.37 18.80
N ILE A 314 -3.33 -9.84 17.67
CA ILE A 314 -4.12 -9.65 16.44
C ILE A 314 -4.40 -11.01 15.77
N GLY A 315 -3.42 -11.90 15.78
CA GLY A 315 -3.38 -13.14 15.02
C GLY A 315 -2.68 -12.96 13.66
N ALA A 316 -1.60 -13.73 13.44
CA ALA A 316 -0.79 -13.67 12.22
C ALA A 316 -1.62 -13.82 10.92
N GLY A 317 -2.60 -14.73 10.91
CA GLY A 317 -3.54 -14.91 9.79
C GLY A 317 -4.29 -13.63 9.43
N ARG A 318 -4.80 -12.91 10.43
CA ARG A 318 -5.52 -11.64 10.21
C ARG A 318 -4.62 -10.55 9.68
N VAL A 319 -3.36 -10.48 10.15
CA VAL A 319 -2.37 -9.53 9.62
C VAL A 319 -2.13 -9.82 8.14
N VAL A 320 -1.85 -11.07 7.76
CA VAL A 320 -1.64 -11.48 6.36
C VAL A 320 -2.89 -11.21 5.51
N ASP A 321 -4.08 -11.54 6.00
CA ASP A 321 -5.33 -11.29 5.28
C ASP A 321 -5.60 -9.80 5.08
N ALA A 322 -5.22 -8.94 6.03
CA ALA A 322 -5.30 -7.49 5.84
C ALA A 322 -4.36 -7.02 4.73
N PHE A 323 -3.09 -7.47 4.72
CA PHE A 323 -2.17 -7.16 3.62
C PHE A 323 -2.69 -7.65 2.27
N ARG A 324 -3.18 -8.89 2.22
CA ARG A 324 -3.79 -9.49 1.02
C ARG A 324 -4.96 -8.65 0.52
N THR A 325 -5.92 -8.36 1.39
CA THR A 325 -7.11 -7.57 1.09
C THR A 325 -6.75 -6.18 0.61
N ALA A 326 -5.80 -5.51 1.27
CA ALA A 326 -5.37 -4.18 0.91
C ALA A 326 -4.73 -4.18 -0.50
N ILE A 327 -3.73 -5.05 -0.74
CA ILE A 327 -3.04 -5.17 -2.04
C ILE A 327 -4.03 -5.48 -3.17
N GLU A 328 -4.95 -6.40 -2.92
CA GLU A 328 -5.95 -6.84 -3.90
C GLU A 328 -7.03 -5.79 -4.18
N SER A 329 -7.59 -5.14 -3.16
CA SER A 329 -8.84 -4.38 -3.28
C SER A 329 -8.63 -2.86 -3.33
N CYS A 330 -7.57 -2.33 -2.75
CA CYS A 330 -7.39 -0.88 -2.63
C CYS A 330 -6.81 -0.27 -3.91
N ALA A 331 -7.62 0.51 -4.64
CA ALA A 331 -7.19 1.14 -5.90
C ALA A 331 -5.91 2.00 -5.80
N TRP A 332 -5.61 2.52 -4.61
CA TRP A 332 -4.42 3.33 -4.32
C TRP A 332 -3.13 2.51 -4.11
N MET A 333 -3.19 1.17 -4.17
CA MET A 333 -2.03 0.27 -4.09
C MET A 333 -1.26 0.23 -5.41
N ILE A 334 -0.59 1.34 -5.69
CA ILE A 334 0.34 1.51 -6.82
C ILE A 334 1.61 2.21 -6.32
N ASP A 335 2.65 2.18 -7.15
CA ASP A 335 3.93 2.85 -6.99
C ASP A 335 4.60 2.54 -5.64
N ASN A 336 5.19 3.57 -5.01
CA ASN A 336 5.86 3.49 -3.72
C ASN A 336 4.93 2.97 -2.61
N ARG A 337 3.60 3.15 -2.71
CA ARG A 337 2.67 2.64 -1.70
C ARG A 337 2.62 1.12 -1.76
N LEU A 338 2.45 0.53 -2.94
CA LEU A 338 2.47 -0.92 -3.12
C LEU A 338 3.82 -1.50 -2.67
N GLN A 339 4.93 -0.86 -3.08
CA GLN A 339 6.28 -1.23 -2.67
C GLN A 339 6.45 -1.29 -1.15
N GLN A 340 6.01 -0.25 -0.43
CA GLN A 340 6.13 -0.18 1.03
C GLN A 340 5.30 -1.26 1.73
N HIS A 341 4.08 -1.55 1.24
CA HIS A 341 3.25 -2.62 1.81
C HIS A 341 3.92 -3.99 1.65
N ILE A 342 4.48 -4.29 0.48
CA ILE A 342 5.17 -5.56 0.23
C ILE A 342 6.45 -5.65 1.06
N ARG A 343 7.23 -4.56 1.16
CA ARG A 343 8.47 -4.53 1.98
C ARG A 343 8.20 -4.77 3.46
N ILE A 344 7.11 -4.25 4.01
CA ILE A 344 6.78 -4.52 5.42
C ILE A 344 6.41 -5.97 5.60
N LEU A 345 5.66 -6.55 4.67
CA LEU A 345 5.36 -7.96 4.76
C LEU A 345 6.64 -8.80 4.65
N GLU A 346 7.56 -8.44 3.76
CA GLU A 346 8.89 -9.04 3.67
C GLU A 346 9.64 -8.93 5.01
N ASP A 347 9.74 -7.74 5.57
CA ASP A 347 10.36 -7.46 6.87
C ASP A 347 9.71 -8.31 7.98
N LEU A 348 8.38 -8.38 8.04
CA LEU A 348 7.64 -9.18 9.03
C LEU A 348 7.85 -10.70 8.84
N THR A 349 8.14 -11.15 7.62
CA THR A 349 8.48 -12.55 7.33
C THR A 349 9.97 -12.86 7.51
N ALA A 350 10.83 -11.85 7.59
CA ALA A 350 12.27 -12.03 7.71
C ALA A 350 12.64 -12.76 9.01
N TYR A 351 13.67 -13.62 8.96
CA TYR A 351 14.11 -14.46 10.09
C TYR A 351 14.55 -13.70 11.35
N SER A 352 14.62 -12.36 11.30
CA SER A 352 15.00 -11.50 12.42
C SER A 352 13.93 -11.31 13.51
N PHE A 353 12.69 -11.75 13.29
CA PHE A 353 11.59 -11.59 14.27
C PHE A 353 11.09 -12.93 14.81
N ALA A 354 10.68 -12.97 16.08
CA ALA A 354 10.08 -14.19 16.64
C ALA A 354 8.70 -14.46 16.01
N CYS A 355 7.94 -13.40 15.68
CA CYS A 355 6.68 -13.50 14.94
C CYS A 355 6.84 -13.95 13.47
N ALA A 356 8.06 -13.98 12.94
CA ALA A 356 8.29 -14.27 11.52
C ALA A 356 7.80 -15.66 11.13
N ARG A 357 7.90 -16.63 12.05
CA ARG A 357 7.39 -17.98 11.82
C ARG A 357 5.86 -18.00 11.74
N PRO A 358 5.09 -17.52 12.74
CA PRO A 358 3.64 -17.41 12.63
C PRO A 358 3.15 -16.64 11.39
N ILE A 359 3.79 -15.52 11.05
CA ILE A 359 3.44 -14.72 9.86
C ILE A 359 3.73 -15.52 8.57
N ARG A 360 4.84 -16.25 8.48
CA ARG A 360 5.12 -17.11 7.32
C ARG A 360 4.15 -18.28 7.21
N GLU A 361 3.84 -18.94 8.31
CA GLU A 361 2.84 -20.02 8.33
C GLU A 361 1.48 -19.49 7.89
N ALA A 362 1.09 -18.29 8.34
CA ALA A 362 -0.11 -17.60 7.87
C ALA A 362 -0.06 -17.22 6.38
N LEU A 363 1.10 -16.74 5.89
CA LEU A 363 1.33 -16.41 4.48
C LEU A 363 1.22 -17.64 3.58
N TRP A 364 1.71 -18.79 4.05
CA TRP A 364 1.60 -20.05 3.33
C TRP A 364 0.16 -20.60 3.35
N ALA A 365 -0.57 -20.41 4.46
CA ALA A 365 -1.97 -20.82 4.58
C ALA A 365 -2.94 -19.95 3.76
N SER A 366 -2.66 -18.65 3.62
CA SER A 366 -3.47 -17.67 2.87
C SER A 366 -2.62 -17.04 1.75
N THR A 367 -2.51 -17.75 0.62
CA THR A 367 -1.56 -17.36 -0.43
C THR A 367 -1.90 -16.01 -1.06
N MET A 368 -0.88 -15.17 -1.18
CA MET A 368 -1.00 -13.82 -1.75
C MET A 368 -0.76 -13.72 -3.26
N THR A 369 -0.55 -14.84 -3.96
CA THR A 369 -0.21 -14.82 -5.39
C THR A 369 -1.27 -14.10 -6.23
N HIS A 370 -2.56 -14.31 -5.94
CA HIS A 370 -3.64 -13.61 -6.63
C HIS A 370 -3.58 -12.09 -6.41
N ALA A 371 -3.49 -11.66 -5.15
CA ALA A 371 -3.41 -10.25 -4.78
C ALA A 371 -2.20 -9.55 -5.44
N LEU A 372 -1.03 -10.20 -5.42
CA LEU A 372 0.20 -9.69 -6.06
C LEU A 372 0.03 -9.58 -7.58
N ALA A 373 -0.54 -10.61 -8.24
CA ALA A 373 -0.78 -10.58 -9.68
C ALA A 373 -1.76 -9.44 -10.06
N VAL A 374 -2.83 -9.25 -9.29
CA VAL A 374 -3.79 -8.15 -9.47
C VAL A 374 -3.12 -6.79 -9.30
N ALA A 375 -2.31 -6.62 -8.24
CA ALA A 375 -1.61 -5.37 -7.96
C ALA A 375 -0.55 -5.04 -9.02
N LEU A 376 0.23 -6.02 -9.50
CA LEU A 376 1.19 -5.80 -10.59
C LEU A 376 0.49 -5.45 -11.92
N ARG A 377 -0.64 -6.09 -12.24
CA ARG A 377 -1.43 -5.71 -13.43
C ARG A 377 -1.97 -4.29 -13.31
N ARG A 378 -2.40 -3.89 -12.11
CA ARG A 378 -2.82 -2.52 -11.80
C ARG A 378 -1.65 -1.55 -12.02
N GLN A 379 -0.48 -1.86 -11.47
CA GLN A 379 0.74 -1.08 -11.65
C GLN A 379 1.10 -0.87 -13.12
N VAL A 380 1.01 -1.92 -13.95
CA VAL A 380 1.31 -1.85 -15.39
C VAL A 380 0.23 -1.07 -16.17
N ARG A 381 -1.03 -1.16 -15.77
CA ARG A 381 -2.14 -0.46 -16.43
C ARG A 381 -2.14 1.03 -16.12
N ASP A 382 -1.94 1.38 -14.85
CA ASP A 382 -2.06 2.74 -14.35
C ASP A 382 -0.73 3.50 -14.51
N GLY A 383 0.40 2.78 -14.48
CA GLY A 383 1.72 3.30 -14.76
C GLY A 383 1.89 3.70 -16.22
N ARG A 384 1.77 5.00 -16.51
CA ARG A 384 2.62 5.58 -17.55
C ARG A 384 4.03 5.45 -16.99
N VAL A 385 4.81 4.47 -17.46
CA VAL A 385 6.23 4.38 -17.10
C VAL A 385 6.92 5.58 -17.76
N GLU A 386 6.80 6.74 -17.14
CA GLU A 386 7.68 7.84 -17.45
C GLU A 386 9.10 7.41 -17.07
N PRO A 387 10.14 7.82 -17.81
CA PRO A 387 11.51 7.35 -17.55
C PRO A 387 11.98 7.53 -16.10
N GLY A 388 11.41 8.48 -15.35
CA GLY A 388 11.70 8.69 -13.92
C GLY A 388 11.08 7.66 -12.97
N ASP A 389 10.01 6.96 -13.36
CA ASP A 389 9.27 6.03 -12.48
C ASP A 389 9.78 4.59 -12.54
N CYS A 390 10.79 4.31 -13.38
CA CYS A 390 11.31 2.95 -13.56
C CYS A 390 11.86 2.35 -12.26
N SER A 391 12.52 3.15 -11.41
CA SER A 391 13.08 2.67 -10.13
C SER A 391 11.99 2.22 -9.15
N ASN A 392 10.86 2.93 -9.10
CA ASN A 392 9.71 2.53 -8.28
C ASN A 392 9.12 1.22 -8.79
N HIS A 393 8.94 1.08 -10.11
CA HIS A 393 8.39 -0.14 -10.71
C HIS A 393 9.30 -1.35 -10.48
N LEU A 394 10.62 -1.19 -10.66
CA LEU A 394 11.62 -2.21 -10.35
C LEU A 394 11.56 -2.60 -8.88
N SER A 395 11.44 -1.62 -7.99
CA SER A 395 11.38 -1.88 -6.56
C SER A 395 10.13 -2.65 -6.14
N VAL A 396 8.96 -2.37 -6.75
CA VAL A 396 7.73 -3.15 -6.57
C VAL A 396 7.93 -4.59 -7.05
N CYS A 397 8.48 -4.77 -8.25
CA CYS A 397 8.71 -6.10 -8.81
C CYS A 397 9.72 -6.88 -7.97
N ARG A 398 10.79 -6.23 -7.49
CA ARG A 398 11.79 -6.83 -6.61
C ARG A 398 11.16 -7.35 -5.32
N ALA A 399 10.42 -6.51 -4.61
CA ALA A 399 9.75 -6.89 -3.37
C ALA A 399 8.75 -8.04 -3.61
N THR A 400 8.08 -8.03 -4.77
CA THR A 400 7.17 -9.12 -5.17
C THR A 400 7.92 -10.44 -5.40
N ILE A 401 9.11 -10.40 -6.00
CA ILE A 401 9.96 -11.58 -6.24
C ILE A 401 10.49 -12.15 -4.92
N ASP A 402 10.94 -11.30 -3.99
CA ASP A 402 11.41 -11.75 -2.67
C ASP A 402 10.26 -12.42 -1.88
N LEU A 403 9.03 -11.92 -2.01
CA LEU A 403 7.85 -12.56 -1.43
C LEU A 403 7.49 -13.89 -2.13
N LEU A 404 7.60 -13.97 -3.46
CA LEU A 404 7.46 -15.23 -4.21
C LEU A 404 8.51 -16.27 -3.80
N TYR A 405 9.72 -15.84 -3.47
CA TYR A 405 10.77 -16.72 -2.96
C TYR A 405 10.38 -17.32 -1.59
N THR A 406 9.75 -16.52 -0.73
CA THR A 406 9.21 -16.97 0.56
C THR A 406 8.02 -17.92 0.40
N LEU A 407 7.15 -17.67 -0.59
CA LEU A 407 6.04 -18.58 -0.92
C LEU A 407 6.54 -19.92 -1.48
N CYS A 408 7.60 -19.89 -2.29
CA CYS A 408 8.25 -21.10 -2.82
C CYS A 408 8.72 -22.03 -1.70
N GLU A 409 9.27 -21.49 -0.60
CA GLU A 409 9.64 -22.28 0.58
C GLU A 409 8.44 -23.01 1.20
N GLY A 410 7.28 -22.35 1.26
CA GLY A 410 6.04 -22.97 1.74
C GLY A 410 5.54 -24.08 0.82
N VAL A 411 5.68 -23.91 -0.51
CA VAL A 411 5.33 -24.95 -1.50
C VAL A 411 6.28 -26.15 -1.38
N GLU A 412 7.58 -25.93 -1.26
CA GLU A 412 8.60 -26.99 -1.05
C GLU A 412 8.31 -27.81 0.23
N ARG A 413 7.84 -27.14 1.28
CA ARG A 413 7.44 -27.77 2.54
C ARG A 413 6.08 -28.45 2.49
N GLY A 414 5.32 -28.25 1.41
CA GLY A 414 3.98 -28.80 1.25
C GLY A 414 2.93 -28.21 2.20
N VAL A 415 3.16 -27.00 2.72
CA VAL A 415 2.22 -26.28 3.62
C VAL A 415 1.41 -25.21 2.91
N CYS A 416 1.71 -24.96 1.63
CA CYS A 416 1.14 -23.89 0.82
C CYS A 416 0.14 -24.45 -0.22
N HIS A 417 -1.06 -24.83 0.25
CA HIS A 417 -2.04 -25.60 -0.52
C HIS A 417 -2.86 -24.77 -1.53
N THR A 418 -2.95 -23.45 -1.35
CA THR A 418 -3.83 -22.59 -2.15
C THR A 418 -3.12 -21.83 -3.27
N THR A 419 -1.86 -22.15 -3.56
CA THR A 419 -1.06 -21.41 -4.55
C THR A 419 -1.62 -21.61 -5.95
N ASN A 420 -2.16 -20.54 -6.54
CA ASN A 420 -2.61 -20.55 -7.92
C ASN A 420 -1.42 -20.42 -8.89
N GLY A 421 -1.15 -21.47 -9.66
CA GLY A 421 -0.05 -21.49 -10.62
C GLY A 421 -0.20 -20.50 -11.77
N ARG A 422 -1.44 -20.14 -12.15
CA ARG A 422 -1.72 -19.11 -13.17
C ARG A 422 -1.24 -17.74 -12.70
N ASP A 423 -1.49 -17.42 -11.43
CA ASP A 423 -1.06 -16.15 -10.84
C ASP A 423 0.46 -16.08 -10.67
N VAL A 424 1.11 -17.18 -10.26
CA VAL A 424 2.59 -17.27 -10.23
C VAL A 424 3.20 -16.97 -11.60
N MET A 425 2.71 -17.61 -12.66
CA MET A 425 3.22 -17.36 -14.01
C MET A 425 2.93 -15.94 -14.49
N SER A 426 1.77 -15.38 -14.13
CA SER A 426 1.44 -13.99 -14.46
C SER A 426 2.36 -13.00 -13.75
N ILE A 427 2.77 -13.28 -12.50
CA ILE A 427 3.74 -12.44 -11.79
C ILE A 427 5.09 -12.51 -12.52
N PHE A 428 5.58 -13.71 -12.84
CA PHE A 428 6.84 -13.85 -13.60
C PHE A 428 6.77 -13.10 -14.93
N GLU A 429 5.73 -13.27 -15.74
CA GLU A 429 5.54 -12.50 -16.98
C GLU A 429 5.74 -11.00 -16.77
N LEU A 430 5.04 -10.42 -15.79
CA LEU A 430 5.11 -8.97 -15.53
C LEU A 430 6.51 -8.55 -15.06
N CYS A 431 7.16 -9.34 -14.21
CA CYS A 431 8.51 -9.10 -13.74
C CYS A 431 9.57 -9.20 -14.87
N TYR A 432 9.45 -10.17 -15.78
CA TYR A 432 10.35 -10.29 -16.93
C TYR A 432 10.20 -9.11 -17.90
N ILE A 433 8.97 -8.68 -18.17
CA ILE A 433 8.71 -7.48 -18.99
C ILE A 433 9.22 -6.21 -18.30
N CYS A 434 9.07 -6.08 -16.98
CA CYS A 434 9.64 -4.99 -16.21
C CYS A 434 11.17 -4.96 -16.33
N GLY A 435 11.83 -6.11 -16.17
CA GLY A 435 13.28 -6.24 -16.35
C GLY A 435 13.74 -5.77 -17.72
N LEU A 436 13.09 -6.25 -18.79
CA LEU A 436 13.38 -5.83 -20.17
C LEU A 436 13.28 -4.32 -20.38
N ASN A 437 12.21 -3.70 -19.86
CA ASN A 437 12.00 -2.26 -20.01
C ASN A 437 13.05 -1.46 -19.25
N ALA A 438 13.43 -1.91 -18.05
CA ALA A 438 14.50 -1.29 -17.29
C ALA A 438 15.84 -1.39 -18.03
N MET A 439 16.15 -2.52 -18.69
CA MET A 439 17.39 -2.62 -19.49
C MET A 439 17.47 -1.64 -20.65
N ARG A 440 16.33 -1.31 -21.25
CA ARG A 440 16.27 -0.33 -22.34
C ARG A 440 16.49 1.11 -21.86
N LEU A 441 16.19 1.37 -20.58
CA LEU A 441 16.43 2.65 -19.94
C LEU A 441 17.82 2.73 -19.32
N SER A 442 18.39 1.59 -18.94
CA SER A 442 19.79 1.47 -18.60
C SER A 442 20.69 1.80 -19.79
N GLY A 443 21.84 2.41 -19.51
CA GLY A 443 22.72 2.95 -20.55
C GLY A 443 22.38 4.37 -21.02
N THR A 444 21.34 5.02 -20.47
CA THR A 444 21.14 6.48 -20.64
C THR A 444 22.06 7.33 -19.74
N GLY A 445 23.06 6.71 -19.09
CA GLY A 445 24.01 7.37 -18.20
C GLY A 445 23.58 7.47 -16.73
N ASN A 446 22.50 6.80 -16.32
CA ASN A 446 22.06 6.74 -14.93
C ASN A 446 22.64 5.48 -14.23
N HIS A 447 23.80 5.65 -13.58
CA HIS A 447 24.50 4.57 -12.89
C HIS A 447 23.64 3.88 -11.82
N ASP A 448 22.83 4.62 -11.06
CA ASP A 448 22.01 4.04 -9.98
C ASP A 448 20.95 3.09 -10.55
N LEU A 449 20.35 3.45 -11.69
CA LEU A 449 19.39 2.59 -12.39
C LEU A 449 20.06 1.32 -12.92
N ASP A 450 21.29 1.41 -13.41
CA ASP A 450 22.04 0.25 -13.92
C ASP A 450 22.34 -0.75 -12.80
N VAL A 451 22.75 -0.27 -11.62
CA VAL A 451 22.98 -1.11 -10.42
C VAL A 451 21.68 -1.76 -9.94
N ASP A 452 20.62 -0.97 -9.81
CA ASP A 452 19.31 -1.47 -9.38
C ASP A 452 18.78 -2.54 -10.34
N THR A 453 18.95 -2.33 -11.64
CA THR A 453 18.43 -3.28 -12.63
C THR A 453 19.25 -4.56 -12.68
N ALA A 454 20.59 -4.49 -12.58
CA ALA A 454 21.42 -5.68 -12.48
C ALA A 454 21.05 -6.52 -11.24
N TYR A 455 20.92 -5.89 -10.08
CA TYR A 455 20.51 -6.54 -8.84
C TYR A 455 19.10 -7.18 -8.96
N TYR A 456 18.17 -6.46 -9.59
CA TYR A 456 16.82 -6.96 -9.85
C TYR A 456 16.82 -8.20 -10.74
N ILE A 457 17.56 -8.21 -11.86
CA ILE A 457 17.59 -9.36 -12.78
C ILE A 457 18.20 -10.58 -12.09
N GLU A 458 19.28 -10.40 -11.32
CA GLU A 458 19.88 -11.49 -10.56
C GLU A 458 18.86 -12.15 -9.61
N LYS A 459 18.08 -11.33 -8.88
CA LYS A 459 17.02 -11.80 -7.99
C LYS A 459 15.90 -12.51 -8.74
N LEU A 460 15.45 -11.94 -9.87
CA LEU A 460 14.43 -12.55 -10.72
C LEU A 460 14.86 -13.94 -11.21
N VAL A 461 16.06 -14.06 -11.77
CA VAL A 461 16.58 -15.34 -12.28
C VAL A 461 16.72 -16.37 -11.15
N LYS A 462 17.22 -15.97 -9.97
CA LYS A 462 17.31 -16.86 -8.80
C LYS A 462 15.95 -17.37 -8.34
N ALA A 463 14.94 -16.51 -8.31
CA ALA A 463 13.59 -16.91 -7.96
C ALA A 463 13.02 -17.86 -9.02
N THR A 464 13.16 -17.52 -10.31
CA THR A 464 12.74 -18.39 -11.41
C THR A 464 13.38 -19.78 -11.33
N PHE A 465 14.69 -19.85 -11.11
CA PHE A 465 15.42 -21.11 -10.96
C PHE A 465 14.87 -21.98 -9.82
N ARG A 466 14.47 -21.36 -8.71
CA ARG A 466 13.85 -22.11 -7.60
C ARG A 466 12.50 -22.71 -7.98
N TRP A 467 11.67 -21.93 -8.69
CA TRP A 467 10.35 -22.37 -9.15
C TRP A 467 10.40 -23.42 -10.27
N GLN A 468 11.50 -23.49 -11.04
CA GLN A 468 11.73 -24.53 -12.06
C GLN A 468 11.86 -25.94 -11.50
N LYS A 469 12.12 -26.11 -10.20
CA LYS A 469 12.32 -27.44 -9.60
C LYS A 469 11.02 -28.25 -9.48
N PHE A 470 9.88 -27.60 -9.24
CA PHE A 470 8.62 -28.31 -9.02
C PHE A 470 8.09 -29.08 -10.25
N PRO A 471 8.21 -28.55 -11.48
CA PRO A 471 7.77 -29.28 -12.66
C PRO A 471 8.71 -30.41 -13.09
N LEU A 472 10.03 -30.30 -12.86
CA LEU A 472 11.04 -31.24 -13.34
C LEU A 472 11.06 -32.56 -12.55
N ASP A 473 10.91 -32.51 -11.22
CA ASP A 473 10.99 -33.69 -10.33
C ASP A 473 9.86 -34.73 -10.51
N ARG A 474 8.94 -34.55 -11.47
CA ARG A 474 7.73 -35.37 -11.65
C ARG A 474 7.75 -36.37 -12.80
N PHE A 475 8.66 -36.25 -13.76
CA PHE A 475 8.50 -36.94 -15.04
C PHE A 475 9.54 -38.03 -15.35
N ASP A 476 10.70 -38.03 -14.68
CA ASP A 476 11.77 -38.97 -15.05
C ASP A 476 11.76 -40.30 -14.28
N ASP A 477 11.15 -40.37 -13.09
CA ASP A 477 11.29 -41.57 -12.27
C ASP A 477 9.96 -42.31 -12.14
N GLY A 478 9.88 -43.50 -12.75
CA GLY A 478 8.83 -44.51 -12.50
C GLY A 478 8.71 -44.98 -11.02
N GLY A 479 9.29 -44.24 -10.07
CA GLY A 479 9.15 -44.41 -8.63
C GLY A 479 7.97 -43.59 -8.10
N ALA A 480 6.83 -44.26 -7.89
CA ALA A 480 5.58 -43.69 -7.37
C ALA A 480 5.62 -43.15 -5.91
N GLY A 481 6.79 -42.80 -5.35
CA GLY A 481 7.05 -42.90 -3.92
C GLY A 481 6.73 -41.70 -3.02
N VAL A 482 7.05 -40.45 -3.41
CA VAL A 482 7.15 -39.37 -2.40
C VAL A 482 6.32 -38.12 -2.71
N TRP A 483 6.19 -37.70 -3.97
CA TRP A 483 5.49 -36.45 -4.32
C TRP A 483 4.06 -36.63 -4.85
N THR A 484 3.62 -37.87 -5.07
CA THR A 484 2.24 -38.23 -5.44
C THR A 484 1.21 -37.88 -4.37
N ARG A 485 1.63 -37.47 -3.16
CA ARG A 485 0.71 -37.12 -2.05
C ARG A 485 0.23 -35.67 -2.03
N ASN A 486 0.85 -34.74 -2.78
CA ASN A 486 0.43 -33.34 -2.74
C ASN A 486 -0.27 -32.93 -4.05
N GLY A 487 -1.58 -33.19 -4.11
CA GLY A 487 -2.43 -32.83 -5.26
C GLY A 487 -2.40 -31.34 -5.60
N ASP A 488 -2.11 -30.48 -4.62
CA ASP A 488 -2.09 -29.03 -4.80
C ASP A 488 -0.90 -28.58 -5.65
N ILE A 489 0.29 -29.14 -5.42
CA ILE A 489 1.48 -28.86 -6.25
C ILE A 489 1.24 -29.31 -7.70
N GLN A 490 0.52 -30.42 -7.88
CA GLN A 490 0.18 -30.90 -9.23
C GLN A 490 -0.73 -29.91 -9.94
N LEU A 491 -1.79 -29.49 -9.26
CA LEU A 491 -2.75 -28.54 -9.78
C LEU A 491 -2.06 -27.21 -10.10
N MET A 492 -1.19 -26.72 -9.23
CA MET A 492 -0.37 -25.54 -9.45
C MET A 492 0.49 -25.67 -10.73
N CYS A 493 1.25 -26.76 -10.89
CA CYS A 493 2.07 -26.99 -12.09
C CYS A 493 1.21 -27.09 -13.37
N ILE A 494 0.04 -27.73 -13.31
CA ILE A 494 -0.93 -27.78 -14.43
C ILE A 494 -1.41 -26.37 -14.79
N GLN A 495 -1.74 -25.55 -13.79
CA GLN A 495 -2.17 -24.17 -14.00
C GLN A 495 -1.04 -23.31 -14.57
N MET A 496 0.21 -23.47 -14.10
CA MET A 496 1.38 -22.79 -14.65
C MET A 496 1.57 -23.14 -16.13
N ARG A 497 1.50 -24.43 -16.47
CA ARG A 497 1.59 -24.91 -17.87
C ARG A 497 0.47 -24.34 -18.73
N GLY A 498 -0.77 -24.38 -18.26
CA GLY A 498 -1.92 -23.84 -18.99
C GLY A 498 -1.75 -22.36 -19.31
N PHE A 499 -1.26 -21.56 -18.35
CA PHE A 499 -0.92 -20.16 -18.59
C PHE A 499 0.23 -19.98 -19.58
N ALA A 500 1.30 -20.76 -19.44
CA ALA A 500 2.44 -20.68 -20.33
C ALA A 500 2.05 -20.98 -21.79
N GLN A 501 1.19 -21.98 -22.05
CA GLN A 501 0.67 -22.28 -23.40
C GLN A 501 -0.18 -21.15 -24.02
N GLU A 502 -0.69 -20.22 -23.20
CA GLU A 502 -1.42 -19.05 -23.67
C GLU A 502 -0.47 -17.87 -23.99
N TYR A 503 0.49 -17.57 -23.12
CA TYR A 503 1.23 -16.29 -23.15
C TYR A 503 2.75 -16.41 -23.29
N TRP A 504 3.35 -17.59 -23.07
CA TRP A 504 4.80 -17.73 -22.96
C TRP A 504 5.54 -17.29 -24.23
N PHE A 505 5.11 -17.77 -25.41
CA PHE A 505 5.78 -17.45 -26.67
C PHE A 505 5.64 -15.97 -27.05
N LEU A 506 4.48 -15.37 -26.79
CA LEU A 506 4.29 -13.93 -27.02
C LEU A 506 5.28 -13.10 -26.20
N ASN A 507 5.51 -13.49 -24.94
CA ASN A 507 6.49 -12.81 -24.08
C ASN A 507 7.93 -13.11 -24.48
N MET A 508 8.21 -14.33 -24.94
CA MET A 508 9.51 -14.65 -25.54
C MET A 508 9.80 -13.76 -26.76
N GLN A 509 8.83 -13.54 -27.65
CA GLN A 509 8.99 -12.60 -28.77
C GLN A 509 9.30 -11.18 -28.31
N ARG A 510 8.68 -10.71 -27.22
CA ARG A 510 8.97 -9.39 -26.64
C ARG A 510 10.39 -9.30 -26.12
N LEU A 511 10.88 -10.34 -25.43
CA LEU A 511 12.25 -10.43 -24.92
C LEU A 511 13.28 -10.48 -26.06
N LEU A 512 12.97 -11.16 -27.17
CA LEU A 512 13.85 -11.27 -28.33
C LEU A 512 13.82 -10.03 -29.24
N ALA A 513 12.80 -9.19 -29.16
CA ALA A 513 12.65 -8.03 -30.04
C ALA A 513 13.83 -7.03 -29.98
N PRO A 514 14.38 -6.64 -28.80
CA PRO A 514 15.54 -5.76 -28.71
C PRO A 514 16.88 -6.52 -28.71
N ARG A 515 16.94 -7.75 -29.23
CA ARG A 515 18.16 -8.59 -29.18
C ARG A 515 19.39 -7.86 -29.72
N ASP A 516 19.29 -7.19 -30.86
CA ASP A 516 20.44 -6.49 -31.44
C ASP A 516 20.91 -5.29 -30.61
N GLU A 517 19.97 -4.62 -29.92
CA GLU A 517 20.25 -3.48 -29.04
C GLU A 517 20.92 -3.96 -27.74
N LEU A 518 20.41 -5.03 -27.12
CA LEU A 518 20.78 -5.45 -25.76
C LEU A 518 21.73 -6.64 -25.69
N ARG A 519 22.09 -7.30 -26.80
CA ARG A 519 22.98 -8.50 -26.80
C ARG A 519 24.36 -8.32 -26.18
N HIS A 520 24.81 -7.09 -25.96
CA HIS A 520 26.11 -6.81 -25.35
C HIS A 520 26.04 -6.82 -23.81
N LEU A 521 24.83 -6.90 -23.26
CA LEU A 521 24.54 -6.87 -21.84
C LEU A 521 24.41 -8.31 -21.33
N GLU A 522 25.29 -8.76 -20.42
CA GLU A 522 25.27 -10.14 -19.89
C GLU A 522 23.93 -10.51 -19.24
N TRP A 523 23.35 -9.55 -18.53
CA TRP A 523 22.06 -9.63 -17.86
C TRP A 523 20.86 -9.75 -18.83
N TYR A 524 21.00 -9.31 -20.08
CA TYR A 524 20.01 -9.60 -21.12
C TYR A 524 19.96 -11.09 -21.43
N HIS A 525 21.11 -11.74 -21.56
CA HIS A 525 21.18 -13.19 -21.77
C HIS A 525 20.60 -13.94 -20.57
N ALA A 526 20.99 -13.59 -19.35
CA ALA A 526 20.43 -14.18 -18.13
C ALA A 526 18.89 -14.07 -18.07
N LEU A 527 18.32 -12.94 -18.52
CA LEU A 527 16.88 -12.74 -18.59
C LEU A 527 16.22 -13.64 -19.66
N VAL A 528 16.79 -13.72 -20.87
CA VAL A 528 16.26 -14.57 -21.95
C VAL A 528 16.35 -16.05 -21.57
N ASP A 529 17.48 -16.47 -21.03
CA ASP A 529 17.74 -17.86 -20.63
C ASP A 529 16.82 -18.26 -19.47
N GLY A 530 16.69 -17.41 -18.44
CA GLY A 530 15.77 -17.68 -17.32
C GLY A 530 14.31 -17.85 -17.75
N TRP A 531 13.82 -17.05 -18.70
CA TRP A 531 12.45 -17.21 -19.25
C TRP A 531 12.32 -18.47 -20.11
N SER A 532 13.39 -18.83 -20.85
CA SER A 532 13.48 -20.05 -21.64
C SER A 532 13.41 -21.29 -20.75
N ASP A 533 14.25 -21.34 -19.73
CA ASP A 533 14.34 -22.43 -18.77
C ASP A 533 13.05 -22.59 -17.96
N LEU A 534 12.37 -21.48 -17.61
CA LEU A 534 11.06 -21.54 -16.99
C LEU A 534 10.04 -22.22 -17.92
N GLY A 535 10.03 -21.86 -19.21
CA GLY A 535 9.19 -22.50 -20.22
C GLY A 535 9.43 -24.00 -20.32
N LEU A 536 10.69 -24.41 -20.44
CA LEU A 536 11.09 -25.82 -20.49
C LEU A 536 10.63 -26.57 -19.24
N SER A 537 10.81 -25.98 -18.04
CA SER A 537 10.37 -26.62 -16.80
C SER A 537 8.86 -26.91 -16.81
N VAL A 538 8.02 -25.98 -17.30
CA VAL A 538 6.56 -26.20 -17.38
C VAL A 538 6.12 -27.00 -18.60
N MET A 539 7.06 -27.62 -19.33
CA MET A 539 6.84 -28.39 -20.57
C MET A 539 6.30 -27.55 -21.73
N VAL A 540 6.86 -26.37 -21.89
CA VAL A 540 6.64 -25.51 -23.04
C VAL A 540 7.93 -25.49 -23.87
N GLU A 541 7.90 -26.18 -24.99
CA GLU A 541 8.97 -26.17 -26.00
C GLU A 541 8.81 -24.95 -26.93
N ILE A 542 9.92 -24.27 -27.21
CA ILE A 542 9.93 -23.00 -27.94
C ILE A 542 9.37 -23.18 -29.36
N GLU A 543 9.85 -24.20 -30.07
CA GLU A 543 9.46 -24.52 -31.44
C GLU A 543 7.98 -24.91 -31.52
N SER A 544 7.51 -25.76 -30.60
CA SER A 544 6.11 -26.19 -30.55
C SER A 544 5.16 -25.03 -30.29
N GLU A 545 5.48 -24.15 -29.33
CA GLU A 545 4.64 -22.98 -29.05
C GLU A 545 4.73 -21.93 -30.15
N ARG A 546 5.88 -21.79 -30.83
CA ARG A 546 6.00 -20.97 -32.03
C ARG A 546 5.05 -21.42 -33.12
N GLU A 547 5.02 -22.71 -33.43
CA GLU A 547 4.12 -23.27 -34.44
C GLU A 547 2.64 -23.07 -34.06
N LYS A 548 2.28 -23.30 -32.79
CA LYS A 548 0.93 -23.04 -32.28
C LYS A 548 0.56 -21.57 -32.38
N TYR A 549 1.47 -20.67 -32.03
CA TYR A 549 1.27 -19.23 -32.12
C TYR A 549 1.11 -18.78 -33.57
N ASP A 550 1.98 -19.22 -34.47
CA ASP A 550 1.91 -18.92 -35.90
C ASP A 550 0.60 -19.47 -36.49
N TRP A 551 0.18 -20.68 -36.09
CA TRP A 551 -1.09 -21.28 -36.47
C TRP A 551 -2.29 -20.46 -35.98
N ARG A 552 -2.27 -19.99 -34.72
CA ARG A 552 -3.35 -19.19 -34.10
C ARG A 552 -3.43 -17.82 -34.77
N THR A 553 -2.32 -17.08 -34.81
CA THR A 553 -2.25 -15.74 -35.41
C THR A 553 -2.59 -15.75 -36.90
N ALA A 554 -2.23 -16.82 -37.62
CA ALA A 554 -2.64 -17.02 -39.02
C ALA A 554 -4.17 -17.07 -39.22
N ARG A 555 -4.93 -17.31 -38.15
CA ARG A 555 -6.38 -17.52 -38.14
C ARG A 555 -7.15 -16.43 -37.38
N LEU A 556 -6.48 -15.45 -36.78
CA LEU A 556 -7.11 -14.35 -36.06
C LEU A 556 -7.23 -13.10 -36.95
N CYS A 557 -8.41 -12.48 -36.94
CA CYS A 557 -8.64 -11.23 -37.66
C CYS A 557 -8.09 -10.04 -36.87
N SER A 558 -7.39 -9.13 -37.54
CA SER A 558 -6.82 -7.95 -36.89
C SER A 558 -7.86 -6.87 -36.54
N TRP A 559 -9.04 -6.88 -37.16
CA TRP A 559 -10.11 -5.93 -36.82
C TRP A 559 -10.81 -6.32 -35.52
N ARG A 560 -10.71 -5.47 -34.50
CA ARG A 560 -11.15 -5.73 -33.11
C ARG A 560 -12.63 -6.08 -32.92
N GLU A 561 -13.51 -5.63 -33.81
CA GLU A 561 -14.95 -5.92 -33.72
C GLU A 561 -15.34 -7.22 -34.46
N CYS A 562 -14.42 -7.82 -35.21
CA CYS A 562 -14.66 -9.09 -35.86
C CYS A 562 -14.72 -10.23 -34.82
N VAL A 563 -15.67 -11.16 -34.97
CA VAL A 563 -15.73 -12.38 -34.12
C VAL A 563 -14.42 -13.18 -34.17
N PHE A 564 -13.75 -13.22 -35.33
CA PHE A 564 -12.47 -13.90 -35.51
C PHE A 564 -11.28 -13.16 -34.91
N HIS A 565 -11.47 -11.99 -34.30
CA HIS A 565 -10.42 -11.33 -33.53
C HIS A 565 -10.06 -12.08 -32.26
N LYS A 566 -11.05 -12.76 -31.67
CA LYS A 566 -10.91 -13.53 -30.42
C LYS A 566 -10.93 -15.04 -30.67
N ILE A 567 -11.63 -15.49 -31.71
CA ILE A 567 -11.82 -16.90 -32.02
C ILE A 567 -11.05 -17.22 -33.31
N PRO A 568 -10.11 -18.17 -33.31
CA PRO A 568 -9.42 -18.58 -34.53
C PRO A 568 -10.42 -19.06 -35.60
N SER A 569 -10.31 -18.51 -36.82
CA SER A 569 -11.03 -18.99 -37.99
C SER A 569 -10.64 -20.42 -38.36
N THR A 570 -11.57 -21.21 -38.88
CA THR A 570 -11.29 -22.55 -39.42
C THR A 570 -10.33 -22.52 -40.60
N ARG A 571 -10.30 -21.40 -41.34
CA ARG A 571 -9.41 -21.16 -42.48
C ARG A 571 -8.32 -20.17 -42.12
N VAL A 572 -7.14 -20.34 -42.72
CA VAL A 572 -6.06 -19.34 -42.67
C VAL A 572 -6.54 -18.04 -43.31
N LEU A 573 -6.34 -16.93 -42.61
CA LEU A 573 -6.80 -15.61 -43.04
C LEU A 573 -5.79 -14.94 -43.97
N ALA A 574 -6.30 -14.14 -44.90
CA ALA A 574 -5.48 -13.44 -45.88
C ALA A 574 -4.62 -12.36 -45.19
N PRO A 575 -3.29 -12.37 -45.38
CA PRO A 575 -2.44 -11.33 -44.84
C PRO A 575 -2.64 -9.99 -45.56
N CYS A 576 -2.39 -8.89 -44.86
CA CYS A 576 -2.35 -7.57 -45.45
C CYS A 576 -1.33 -7.55 -46.60
N LYS A 577 -1.75 -7.14 -47.79
CA LYS A 577 -0.87 -7.07 -48.98
C LYS A 577 0.36 -6.17 -48.77
N GLY A 578 0.26 -5.18 -47.88
CA GLY A 578 1.38 -4.30 -47.50
C GLY A 578 2.32 -4.96 -46.50
N CYS A 579 1.97 -4.95 -45.21
CA CYS A 579 2.89 -5.40 -44.16
C CYS A 579 3.01 -6.90 -43.97
N LYS A 580 2.03 -7.70 -44.43
CA LYS A 580 1.90 -9.15 -44.18
C LYS A 580 1.82 -9.58 -42.70
N GLU A 581 1.91 -8.64 -41.76
CA GLU A 581 1.81 -8.88 -40.31
C GLU A 581 0.36 -9.08 -39.85
N THR A 582 -0.57 -8.23 -40.34
CA THR A 582 -2.00 -8.31 -39.99
C THR A 582 -2.75 -9.21 -40.97
N ARG A 583 -3.84 -9.82 -40.50
CA ARG A 583 -4.66 -10.76 -41.29
C ARG A 583 -6.14 -10.46 -41.15
N TYR A 584 -6.91 -10.72 -42.21
CA TYR A 584 -8.33 -10.37 -42.26
C TYR A 584 -9.17 -11.52 -42.78
N CYS A 585 -10.36 -11.71 -42.19
CA CYS A 585 -11.31 -12.72 -42.66
C CYS A 585 -12.09 -12.27 -43.90
N SER A 586 -12.15 -10.96 -44.16
CA SER A 586 -12.76 -10.39 -45.35
C SER A 586 -12.12 -9.05 -45.73
N ALA A 587 -12.32 -8.63 -46.98
CA ALA A 587 -11.91 -7.31 -47.46
C ALA A 587 -12.60 -6.17 -46.68
N GLU A 588 -13.84 -6.39 -46.21
CA GLU A 588 -14.56 -5.44 -45.36
C GLU A 588 -13.83 -5.23 -44.03
N CYS A 589 -13.37 -6.31 -43.38
CA CYS A 589 -12.60 -6.23 -42.15
C CYS A 589 -11.29 -5.47 -42.34
N GLN A 590 -10.62 -5.73 -43.47
CA GLN A 590 -9.42 -5.00 -43.85
C GLN A 590 -9.71 -3.51 -44.06
N GLN A 591 -10.77 -3.14 -44.77
CA GLN A 591 -11.14 -1.74 -45.01
C GLN A 591 -11.49 -1.00 -43.71
N LYS A 592 -12.18 -1.67 -42.78
CA LYS A 592 -12.54 -1.09 -41.48
C LYS A 592 -11.32 -0.89 -40.58
N ASP A 593 -10.44 -1.89 -40.47
CA ASP A 593 -9.18 -1.74 -39.72
C ASP A 593 -8.22 -0.71 -40.37
N TRP A 594 -8.20 -0.67 -41.71
CA TRP A 594 -7.46 0.32 -42.49
C TRP A 594 -7.87 1.75 -42.12
N LYS A 595 -9.17 2.02 -42.08
CA LYS A 595 -9.74 3.29 -41.62
C LYS A 595 -9.53 3.52 -40.12
N GLY A 596 -9.58 2.45 -39.32
CA GLY A 596 -9.38 2.45 -37.86
C GLY A 596 -7.95 2.71 -37.38
N GLY A 597 -6.98 2.82 -38.29
CA GLY A 597 -5.62 3.26 -37.97
C GLY A 597 -4.51 2.39 -38.53
N HIS A 598 -4.81 1.19 -39.07
CA HIS A 598 -3.78 0.33 -39.66
C HIS A 598 -3.03 1.02 -40.80
N ARG A 599 -3.70 1.91 -41.56
CA ARG A 599 -3.08 2.75 -42.60
C ARG A 599 -1.83 3.50 -42.12
N LYS A 600 -1.79 3.93 -40.85
CA LYS A 600 -0.65 4.67 -40.28
C LYS A 600 0.52 3.75 -39.91
N LYS A 601 0.24 2.49 -39.58
CA LYS A 601 1.24 1.51 -39.10
C LYS A 601 1.79 0.62 -40.22
N CYS A 602 1.05 0.46 -41.32
CA CYS A 602 1.47 -0.34 -42.45
C CYS A 602 2.70 0.30 -43.12
N LYS A 603 3.90 -0.16 -42.73
CA LYS A 603 5.21 0.37 -43.18
C LYS A 603 5.41 0.26 -44.69
N PHE A 604 4.72 -0.68 -45.33
CA PHE A 604 4.77 -0.88 -46.77
C PHE A 604 3.50 -0.31 -47.40
N ARG A 605 3.56 0.95 -47.86
CA ARG A 605 2.77 1.32 -49.04
C ARG A 605 3.45 0.58 -50.19
N LEU A 606 2.76 -0.38 -50.79
CA LEU A 606 3.05 -0.77 -52.16
C LEU A 606 2.99 0.56 -52.95
N LYS A 607 4.14 1.16 -53.22
CA LYS A 607 4.26 2.13 -54.29
C LYS A 607 4.08 1.27 -55.53
N ASP A 608 2.95 1.44 -56.19
CA ASP A 608 2.67 0.82 -57.48
C ASP A 608 3.80 1.09 -58.47
#